data_AF-A0A955ZFT4-F1
#
_entry.id   AF-A0A955ZFT4-F1
#
_cell.length_a   1.000
_cell.length_b   1.000
_cell.length_c   1.000
_cell.angle_alpha   90.00
_cell.angle_beta   90.00
_cell.angle_gamma   90.00
#
_symmetry.space_group_name_H-M   'P 1'
#
loop_
_entity.id
_entity.type
_entity.pdbx_description
1 polymer ?
#
loop_
_entity_poly.entity_id
_entity_poly.type
_entity_poly.pdbx_seq_one_letter_code
_entity_poly.pdbx_strand_id
1 'polypeptide(L)'
;MKWLALALLLLSCNREQRAQHEALAQELRPAAAELCKIQRGEGGGCFGDCVIWSAAQEGVALRKAGATLSQLAKIADPDTERMLADVRSRARSLHAALSACDLQVERTGKPGDDVKRCAQARQAHSKESWALLKAVDTLEASTEER
;
A
#
# COMPACT_ATOMS: atom_id res chain seq x y z
N MET A 1 -42.54 13.19 20.18
CA MET A 1 -41.27 12.51 20.55
C MET A 1 -40.62 11.71 19.39
N LYS A 2 -40.99 11.91 18.11
CA LYS A 2 -40.37 11.18 16.97
C LYS A 2 -39.07 11.82 16.44
N TRP A 3 -38.88 13.13 16.64
CA TRP A 3 -37.70 13.87 16.15
C TRP A 3 -36.40 13.59 16.94
N LEU A 4 -36.52 13.27 18.23
CA LEU A 4 -35.38 12.96 19.10
C LEU A 4 -34.71 11.62 18.74
N ALA A 5 -35.50 10.63 18.31
CA ALA A 5 -34.97 9.34 17.85
C ALA A 5 -34.21 9.46 16.51
N LEU A 6 -34.67 10.33 15.59
CA LEU A 6 -33.98 10.56 14.32
C LEU A 6 -32.63 11.27 14.52
N ALA A 7 -32.57 12.27 15.41
CA ALA A 7 -31.33 12.98 15.72
C ALA A 7 -30.27 12.08 16.39
N LEU A 8 -30.71 11.17 17.27
CA LEU A 8 -29.83 10.18 17.92
C LEU A 8 -29.29 9.15 16.93
N LEU A 9 -30.11 8.72 15.95
CA LEU A 9 -29.66 7.82 14.88
C LEU A 9 -28.57 8.48 14.01
N LEU A 10 -28.75 9.75 13.63
CA LEU A 10 -27.76 10.50 12.84
C LEU A 10 -26.44 10.71 13.60
N LEU A 11 -26.50 10.98 14.91
CA LEU A 11 -25.31 11.12 15.75
C LEU A 11 -24.56 9.78 15.93
N SER A 12 -25.28 8.66 16.07
CA SER A 12 -24.66 7.34 16.20
C SER A 12 -24.00 6.88 14.89
N CYS A 13 -24.61 7.17 13.74
CA CYS A 13 -24.08 6.82 12.42
C CYS A 13 -22.74 7.53 12.15
N ASN A 14 -22.62 8.81 12.55
CA ASN A 14 -21.41 9.59 12.36
C ASN A 14 -20.23 9.09 13.22
N ARG A 15 -20.53 8.63 14.45
CA ARG A 15 -19.50 8.08 15.35
C ARG A 15 -19.00 6.71 14.89
N GLU A 16 -19.92 5.86 14.41
CA GLU A 16 -19.57 4.54 13.87
C GLU A 16 -18.74 4.67 12.59
N GLN A 17 -19.14 5.55 11.67
CA GLN A 17 -18.38 5.83 10.46
C GLN A 17 -16.97 6.34 10.79
N ARG A 18 -16.85 7.33 11.70
CA ARG A 18 -15.54 7.82 12.14
C ARG A 18 -14.67 6.70 12.73
N ALA A 19 -15.22 5.84 13.57
CA ALA A 19 -14.49 4.72 14.15
C ALA A 19 -14.00 3.72 13.08
N GLN A 20 -14.81 3.45 12.04
CA GLN A 20 -14.40 2.60 10.92
C GLN A 20 -13.26 3.23 10.11
N HIS A 21 -13.31 4.54 9.85
CA HIS A 21 -12.24 5.25 9.15
C HIS A 21 -10.95 5.32 9.98
N GLU A 22 -11.05 5.54 11.30
CA GLU A 22 -9.90 5.51 12.21
C GLU A 22 -9.26 4.12 12.27
N ALA A 23 -10.06 3.05 12.31
CA ALA A 23 -9.58 1.67 12.26
C ALA A 23 -8.89 1.37 10.92
N LEU A 24 -9.50 1.78 9.80
CA LEU A 24 -8.91 1.64 8.47
C LEU A 24 -7.56 2.37 8.37
N ALA A 25 -7.48 3.61 8.88
CA ALA A 25 -6.23 4.35 8.91
C ALA A 25 -5.15 3.60 9.70
N GLN A 26 -5.48 2.98 10.83
CA GLN A 26 -4.55 2.14 11.59
C GLN A 26 -4.07 0.92 10.79
N GLU A 27 -4.96 0.24 10.06
CA GLU A 27 -4.61 -0.89 9.19
C GLU A 27 -3.71 -0.48 8.01
N LEU A 28 -3.85 0.74 7.50
CA LEU A 28 -3.03 1.26 6.39
C LEU A 28 -1.61 1.67 6.82
N ARG A 29 -1.39 2.04 8.09
CA ARG A 29 -0.09 2.55 8.59
C ARG A 29 1.11 1.65 8.27
N PRO A 30 1.07 0.31 8.45
CA PRO A 30 2.19 -0.55 8.13
C PRO A 30 2.54 -0.55 6.64
N ALA A 31 1.53 -0.58 5.77
CA ALA A 31 1.75 -0.51 4.32
C ALA A 31 2.33 0.85 3.90
N ALA A 32 1.77 1.94 4.43
CA ALA A 32 2.29 3.28 4.19
C ALA A 32 3.75 3.42 4.64
N ALA A 33 4.10 2.86 5.81
CA ALA A 33 5.47 2.88 6.31
C ALA A 33 6.46 2.13 5.38
N GLU A 34 6.05 1.03 4.74
CA GLU A 34 6.87 0.37 3.72
C GLU A 34 6.99 1.21 2.46
N LEU A 35 5.89 1.79 1.96
CA LEU A 35 5.89 2.63 0.76
C LEU A 35 6.72 3.91 0.93
N CYS A 36 6.73 4.52 2.11
CA CYS A 36 7.57 5.69 2.39
C CYS A 36 9.07 5.42 2.28
N LYS A 37 9.52 4.16 2.44
CA LYS A 37 10.93 3.79 2.26
C LYS A 37 11.36 3.92 0.80
N ILE A 38 10.44 3.78 -0.14
CA ILE A 38 10.68 3.89 -1.60
C ILE A 38 10.99 5.34 -1.99
N GLN A 39 10.25 6.31 -1.43
CA GLN A 39 10.39 7.73 -1.78
C GLN A 39 11.68 8.38 -1.25
N ARG A 40 12.38 7.75 -0.29
CA ARG A 40 13.62 8.30 0.31
C ARG A 40 14.90 7.83 -0.38
N GLY A 41 14.80 7.21 -1.55
CA GLY A 41 15.97 6.85 -2.36
C GLY A 41 16.87 8.07 -2.61
N GLU A 42 18.17 7.91 -2.36
CA GLU A 42 19.17 8.98 -2.45
C GLU A 42 19.13 9.65 -3.84
N GLY A 43 18.79 10.93 -3.89
CA GLY A 43 18.79 11.74 -5.13
C GLY A 43 20.18 12.01 -5.72
N GLY A 44 21.23 11.33 -5.23
CA GLY A 44 22.59 11.39 -5.76
C GLY A 44 22.80 10.29 -6.80
N GLY A 45 23.45 10.60 -7.92
CA GLY A 45 23.68 9.69 -9.05
C GLY A 45 24.14 8.29 -8.65
N CYS A 46 23.19 7.35 -8.62
CA CYS A 46 23.38 5.96 -8.27
C CYS A 46 23.71 5.18 -9.55
N PHE A 47 24.91 4.60 -9.63
CA PHE A 47 25.39 3.85 -10.81
C PHE A 47 25.71 2.39 -10.45
N GLY A 48 25.55 1.49 -11.43
CA GLY A 48 25.91 0.07 -11.31
C GLY A 48 25.09 -0.67 -10.25
N ASP A 49 25.78 -1.37 -9.35
CA ASP A 49 25.19 -2.23 -8.31
C ASP A 49 24.19 -1.49 -7.41
N CYS A 50 24.38 -0.18 -7.21
CA CYS A 50 23.47 0.65 -6.43
C CYS A 50 22.02 0.63 -6.98
N VAL A 51 21.85 0.65 -8.31
CA VAL A 51 20.53 0.64 -8.96
C VAL A 51 19.82 -0.68 -8.74
N ILE A 52 20.57 -1.78 -8.80
CA ILE A 52 20.05 -3.14 -8.56
C ILE A 52 19.60 -3.27 -7.11
N TRP A 53 20.42 -2.80 -6.16
CA TRP A 53 20.04 -2.80 -4.74
C TRP A 53 18.79 -1.95 -4.48
N SER A 54 18.71 -0.73 -5.03
CA SER A 54 17.52 0.14 -4.88
C SER A 54 16.28 -0.55 -5.43
N ALA A 55 16.33 -1.04 -6.68
CA ALA A 55 15.19 -1.71 -7.29
C ALA A 55 14.75 -2.97 -6.51
N ALA A 56 15.69 -3.73 -5.94
CA ALA A 56 15.36 -4.86 -5.09
C ALA A 56 14.72 -4.43 -3.76
N GLN A 57 15.25 -3.40 -3.09
CA GLN A 57 14.66 -2.86 -1.85
C GLN A 57 13.24 -2.34 -2.08
N GLU A 58 13.03 -1.61 -3.17
CA GLU A 58 11.70 -1.16 -3.57
C GLU A 58 10.76 -2.32 -3.85
N GLY A 59 11.25 -3.37 -4.54
CA GLY A 59 10.48 -4.59 -4.77
C GLY A 59 10.05 -5.28 -3.48
N VAL A 60 10.95 -5.38 -2.48
CA VAL A 60 10.64 -5.93 -1.15
C VAL A 60 9.60 -5.07 -0.43
N ALA A 61 9.76 -3.75 -0.43
CA ALA A 61 8.81 -2.82 0.20
C ALA A 61 7.41 -2.93 -0.45
N LEU A 62 7.34 -2.94 -1.78
CA LEU A 62 6.09 -3.10 -2.53
C LEU A 62 5.44 -4.46 -2.28
N ARG A 63 6.23 -5.54 -2.20
CA ARG A 63 5.70 -6.87 -1.88
C ARG A 63 5.09 -6.91 -0.48
N LYS A 64 5.77 -6.33 0.52
CA LYS A 64 5.27 -6.23 1.90
C LYS A 64 4.02 -5.37 1.99
N ALA A 65 4.02 -4.20 1.35
CA ALA A 65 2.84 -3.34 1.26
C ALA A 65 1.68 -4.09 0.58
N GLY A 66 1.93 -4.78 -0.53
CA GLY A 66 0.95 -5.61 -1.21
C GLY A 66 0.37 -6.71 -0.33
N ALA A 67 1.18 -7.39 0.47
CA ALA A 67 0.72 -8.39 1.43
C ALA A 67 -0.27 -7.76 2.43
N THR A 68 0.11 -6.66 3.08
CA THR A 68 -0.75 -5.95 4.05
C THR A 68 -2.03 -5.43 3.41
N LEU A 69 -1.91 -4.67 2.31
CA LEU A 69 -3.04 -4.05 1.63
C LEU A 69 -4.03 -5.08 1.06
N SER A 70 -3.56 -6.27 0.71
CA SER A 70 -4.44 -7.34 0.22
C SER A 70 -5.38 -7.91 1.29
N GLN A 71 -5.04 -7.70 2.56
CA GLN A 71 -5.73 -8.25 3.74
C GLN A 71 -6.61 -7.23 4.47
N LEU A 72 -6.72 -5.99 3.96
CA LEU A 72 -7.57 -4.96 4.58
C LEU A 72 -8.99 -5.47 4.80
N ALA A 73 -9.53 -5.13 5.97
CA ALA A 73 -10.89 -5.48 6.32
C ALA A 73 -11.90 -4.84 5.35
N LYS A 74 -13.06 -5.49 5.21
CA LYS A 74 -14.21 -4.86 4.55
C LYS A 74 -14.79 -3.80 5.47
N ILE A 75 -15.32 -2.73 4.89
CA ILE A 75 -16.00 -1.68 5.64
C ILE A 75 -17.47 -1.57 5.20
N ALA A 76 -18.29 -0.93 6.02
CA ALA A 76 -19.73 -0.81 5.75
C ALA A 76 -20.05 0.28 4.71
N ASP A 77 -19.26 1.35 4.64
CA ASP A 77 -19.45 2.42 3.66
C ASP A 77 -19.20 1.90 2.23
N PRO A 78 -20.23 1.88 1.36
CA PRO A 78 -20.12 1.23 0.05
C PRO A 78 -19.17 1.96 -0.90
N ASP A 79 -19.03 3.28 -0.77
CA ASP A 79 -18.13 4.07 -1.62
C ASP A 79 -16.67 3.78 -1.27
N THR A 80 -16.31 3.86 0.00
CA THR A 80 -14.96 3.53 0.47
C THR A 80 -14.66 2.03 0.28
N GLU A 81 -15.63 1.13 0.47
CA GLU A 81 -15.45 -0.31 0.22
C GLU A 81 -15.12 -0.60 -1.25
N ARG A 82 -15.76 0.11 -2.20
CA ARG A 82 -15.44 -0.02 -3.63
C ARG A 82 -13.99 0.37 -3.92
N MET A 83 -13.49 1.44 -3.31
CA MET A 83 -12.10 1.87 -3.44
C MET A 83 -11.14 0.86 -2.80
N LEU A 84 -11.47 0.37 -1.60
CA LEU A 84 -10.68 -0.68 -0.92
C LEU A 84 -10.69 -2.03 -1.65
N ALA A 85 -11.77 -2.37 -2.35
CA ALA A 85 -11.83 -3.56 -3.19
C ALA A 85 -10.83 -3.47 -4.36
N ASP A 86 -10.71 -2.31 -5.01
CA ASP A 86 -9.71 -2.07 -6.05
C ASP A 86 -8.29 -2.13 -5.49
N VAL A 87 -8.02 -1.46 -4.36
CA VAL A 87 -6.73 -1.51 -3.65
C VAL A 87 -6.34 -2.96 -3.32
N ARG A 88 -7.23 -3.73 -2.70
CA ARG A 88 -6.97 -5.14 -2.35
C ARG A 88 -6.69 -6.00 -3.59
N SER A 89 -7.44 -5.79 -4.67
CA SER A 89 -7.26 -6.52 -5.92
C SER A 89 -5.87 -6.27 -6.51
N ARG A 90 -5.49 -4.99 -6.64
CA ARG A 90 -4.16 -4.59 -7.14
C ARG A 90 -3.05 -5.07 -6.23
N ALA A 91 -3.24 -4.97 -4.91
CA ALA A 91 -2.29 -5.42 -3.91
C ALA A 91 -2.03 -6.94 -4.00
N ARG A 92 -3.07 -7.77 -4.18
CA ARG A 92 -2.91 -9.21 -4.40
C ARG A 92 -2.10 -9.51 -5.66
N SER A 93 -2.47 -8.89 -6.78
CA SER A 93 -1.78 -9.08 -8.06
C SER A 93 -0.31 -8.69 -7.96
N LEU A 94 -0.01 -7.53 -7.35
CA LEU A 94 1.36 -7.06 -7.17
C LEU A 94 2.16 -7.95 -6.20
N HIS A 95 1.56 -8.37 -5.09
CA HIS A 95 2.20 -9.26 -4.13
C HIS A 95 2.63 -10.58 -4.78
N ALA A 96 1.74 -11.18 -5.59
CA ALA A 96 2.05 -12.40 -6.34
C ALA A 96 3.12 -12.18 -7.42
N ALA A 97 3.04 -11.07 -8.15
CA ALA A 97 3.98 -10.71 -9.21
C ALA A 97 5.41 -10.46 -8.66
N LEU A 98 5.52 -9.96 -7.43
CA LEU A 98 6.79 -9.72 -6.75
C LEU A 98 7.24 -10.91 -5.89
N SER A 99 6.80 -12.16 -6.16
CA SER A 99 7.19 -13.34 -5.39
C SER A 99 8.70 -13.55 -5.27
N ALA A 100 9.48 -13.14 -6.28
CA ALA A 100 10.94 -13.15 -6.24
C ALA A 100 11.57 -12.18 -5.23
N CYS A 101 10.79 -11.26 -4.65
CA CYS A 101 11.19 -10.30 -3.64
C CYS A 101 10.88 -10.75 -2.21
N ASP A 102 10.79 -12.06 -1.96
CA ASP A 102 10.69 -12.61 -0.61
C ASP A 102 12.07 -12.82 0.02
N LEU A 103 12.84 -11.73 0.16
CA LEU A 103 14.18 -11.77 0.75
C LEU A 103 14.45 -10.58 1.68
N GLN A 104 15.43 -10.77 2.56
CA GLN A 104 16.04 -9.68 3.30
C GLN A 104 17.24 -9.14 2.51
N VAL A 105 17.18 -7.85 2.19
CA VAL A 105 18.17 -7.19 1.34
C VAL A 105 19.25 -6.58 2.23
N GLU A 106 20.29 -7.33 2.53
CA GLU A 106 21.49 -6.81 3.22
C GLU A 106 22.46 -6.22 2.20
N ARG A 107 22.74 -4.91 2.28
CA ARG A 107 23.64 -4.22 1.34
C ARG A 107 25.10 -4.54 1.69
N THR A 108 25.56 -5.73 1.33
CA THR A 108 26.96 -6.13 1.47
C THR A 108 27.53 -6.61 0.14
N GLY A 109 28.61 -5.99 -0.31
CA GLY A 109 29.29 -6.40 -1.55
C GLY A 109 28.43 -6.29 -2.81
N LYS A 110 28.72 -7.17 -3.78
CA LYS A 110 28.01 -7.22 -5.06
C LYS A 110 26.61 -7.85 -4.91
N PRO A 111 25.60 -7.40 -5.68
CA PRO A 111 24.28 -8.02 -5.66
C PRO A 111 24.34 -9.50 -6.04
N GLY A 112 23.84 -10.36 -5.16
CA GLY A 112 23.60 -11.77 -5.46
C GLY A 112 22.47 -11.95 -6.49
N ASP A 113 22.30 -13.18 -6.97
CA ASP A 113 21.32 -13.46 -8.01
C ASP A 113 19.87 -13.28 -7.54
N ASP A 114 19.58 -13.53 -6.26
CA ASP A 114 18.26 -13.26 -5.66
C ASP A 114 17.91 -11.78 -5.69
N VAL A 115 18.88 -10.93 -5.37
CA VAL A 115 18.72 -9.46 -5.42
C VAL A 115 18.46 -9.01 -6.85
N LYS A 116 19.20 -9.55 -7.82
CA LYS A 116 18.99 -9.25 -9.25
C LYS A 116 17.62 -9.71 -9.72
N ARG A 117 17.17 -10.91 -9.33
CA ARG A 117 15.83 -11.43 -9.67
C ARG A 117 14.72 -10.56 -9.10
N CYS A 118 14.83 -10.14 -7.84
CA CYS A 118 13.87 -9.20 -7.27
C CYS A 118 13.89 -7.84 -7.98
N ALA A 119 15.08 -7.28 -8.26
CA ALA A 119 15.20 -6.03 -9.02
C ALA A 119 14.54 -6.12 -10.40
N GLN A 120 14.76 -7.23 -11.12
CA GLN A 120 14.11 -7.50 -12.40
C GLN A 120 12.59 -7.62 -12.27
N ALA A 121 12.10 -8.35 -11.28
CA ALA A 121 10.66 -8.47 -11.01
C ALA A 121 10.03 -7.10 -10.73
N ARG A 122 10.67 -6.27 -9.90
CA ARG A 122 10.23 -4.88 -9.65
C ARG A 122 10.17 -4.06 -10.93
N GLN A 123 11.18 -4.16 -11.80
CA GLN A 123 11.18 -3.42 -13.06
C GLN A 123 10.08 -3.89 -14.01
N ALA A 124 9.92 -5.22 -14.15
CA ALA A 124 8.90 -5.83 -14.99
C ALA A 124 7.48 -5.45 -14.57
N HIS A 125 7.24 -5.27 -13.26
CA HIS A 125 5.93 -4.93 -12.69
C HIS A 125 5.83 -3.48 -12.20
N SER A 126 6.61 -2.59 -12.81
CA SER A 126 6.61 -1.15 -12.47
C SER A 126 5.25 -0.49 -12.73
N LYS A 127 4.53 -0.89 -13.78
CA LYS A 127 3.19 -0.36 -14.10
C LYS A 127 2.16 -0.74 -13.04
N GLU A 128 2.17 -1.99 -12.59
CA GLU A 128 1.30 -2.51 -11.55
C GLU A 128 1.60 -1.85 -10.21
N SER A 129 2.88 -1.59 -9.92
CA SER A 129 3.32 -0.85 -8.74
C SER A 129 2.74 0.57 -8.73
N TRP A 130 2.87 1.31 -9.84
CA TRP A 130 2.27 2.64 -9.99
C TRP A 130 0.75 2.63 -9.89
N ALA A 131 0.11 1.59 -10.44
CA ALA A 131 -1.33 1.47 -10.37
C ALA A 131 -1.84 1.23 -8.95
N LEU A 132 -1.11 0.47 -8.12
CA LEU A 132 -1.40 0.33 -6.70
C LEU A 132 -1.23 1.66 -5.96
N LEU A 133 -0.10 2.35 -6.16
CA LEU A 133 0.16 3.65 -5.52
C LEU A 133 -0.95 4.65 -5.83
N LYS A 134 -1.32 4.79 -7.11
CA LYS A 134 -2.41 5.68 -7.52
C LYS A 134 -3.76 5.32 -6.88
N ALA A 135 -4.06 4.03 -6.70
CA ALA A 135 -5.28 3.59 -6.03
C ALA A 135 -5.27 3.98 -4.54
N VAL A 136 -4.12 3.89 -3.87
CA VAL A 136 -3.94 4.36 -2.50
C VAL A 136 -4.07 5.88 -2.41
N ASP A 137 -3.44 6.65 -3.31
CA ASP A 137 -3.55 8.12 -3.33
C ASP A 137 -5.01 8.57 -3.55
N THR A 138 -5.75 7.85 -4.42
CA THR A 138 -7.18 8.13 -4.66
C THR A 138 -8.02 7.86 -3.42
N LEU A 139 -7.72 6.78 -2.68
CA LEU A 139 -8.37 6.48 -1.41
C LEU A 139 -8.10 7.60 -0.39
N GLU A 140 -6.86 8.06 -0.25
CA GLU A 140 -6.47 9.14 0.66
C GLU A 140 -7.20 10.45 0.32
N ALA A 141 -7.14 10.91 -0.93
CA ALA A 141 -7.81 12.13 -1.38
C ALA A 141 -9.34 12.08 -1.13
N SER A 142 -9.97 10.93 -1.33
CA SER A 142 -11.42 10.76 -1.09
C SER A 142 -11.82 10.91 0.40
N THR A 143 -10.87 10.75 1.31
CA THR A 143 -11.10 10.93 2.76
C THR A 143 -10.90 12.37 3.23
N GLU A 144 -10.19 13.21 2.48
CA GLU A 144 -9.97 14.62 2.81
C GLU A 144 -11.15 15.53 2.40
N GLU A 145 -11.90 15.14 1.37
CA GLU A 145 -13.04 15.92 0.84
C GLU A 145 -14.35 15.71 1.63
N ARG A 146 -14.36 14.87 2.68
CA ARG A 146 -15.53 14.53 3.51
C ARG A 146 -15.46 15.16 4.89
#